data_AF-A0A931I848-F1
#
_entry.id   AF-A0A931I848-F1
#
_cell.length_a   1.000
_cell.length_b   1.000
_cell.length_c   1.000
_cell.angle_alpha   90.00
_cell.angle_beta   90.00
_cell.angle_gamma   90.00
#
_symmetry.space_group_name_H-M   'P 1'
#
loop_
_entity.id
_entity.type
_entity.pdbx_description
1 polymer ?
#
loop_
_entity_poly.entity_id
_entity_poly.type
_entity_poly.pdbx_seq_one_letter_code
_entity_poly.pdbx_strand_id
1 'polypeptide(L)'
;MQLLGGRLDTVMNQAIIALLGAAIGSASAIAGSVITNIVAIRNENSRQKESRHAAYVAALRKEAATAFSEIYAEFSAIEQICWFAKNIPVEVNSDMVRRYYAAIEATDPRMMAALATVAGLNVPLHDELRPISRALQRLDDEVGEALRMLPTDRDLAISSLAACHANLVELDELIPKKIAEVMRTAERSIEGQ
;
A
#
# COMPACT_ATOMS: atom_id res chain seq x y z
N MET A 1 -77.24 -40.06 -32.00
CA MET A 1 -75.96 -39.68 -32.62
C MET A 1 -75.62 -38.21 -32.28
N GLN A 2 -75.62 -37.84 -30.99
CA GLN A 2 -75.38 -36.47 -30.51
C GLN A 2 -74.38 -36.39 -29.34
N LEU A 3 -73.88 -37.54 -28.86
CA LEU A 3 -72.95 -37.63 -27.71
C LEU A 3 -71.46 -37.55 -28.10
N LEU A 4 -71.15 -37.47 -29.40
CA LEU A 4 -69.77 -37.40 -29.92
C LEU A 4 -69.27 -35.97 -30.18
N GLY A 5 -70.16 -34.99 -30.35
CA GLY A 5 -69.79 -33.58 -30.62
C GLY A 5 -69.22 -32.86 -29.39
N GLY A 6 -69.89 -32.94 -28.23
CA GLY A 6 -69.47 -32.21 -27.02
C GLY A 6 -68.15 -32.67 -26.40
N ARG A 7 -67.68 -33.88 -26.73
CA ARG A 7 -66.39 -34.43 -26.26
C ARG A 7 -65.20 -33.91 -27.06
N LEU A 8 -65.40 -33.60 -28.35
CA LEU A 8 -64.37 -33.00 -29.20
C LEU A 8 -64.14 -31.52 -28.82
N ASP A 9 -65.20 -30.78 -28.52
CA ASP A 9 -65.10 -29.37 -28.10
C ASP A 9 -64.40 -29.21 -26.74
N THR A 10 -64.62 -30.12 -25.79
CA THR A 10 -63.95 -30.07 -24.47
C THR A 10 -62.47 -30.42 -24.57
N VAL A 11 -62.08 -31.41 -25.39
CA VAL A 11 -60.68 -31.80 -25.59
C VAL A 11 -59.92 -30.70 -26.36
N MET A 12 -60.54 -30.09 -27.36
CA MET A 12 -59.95 -28.97 -28.11
C MET A 12 -59.75 -27.74 -27.22
N ASN A 13 -60.71 -27.44 -26.34
CA ASN A 13 -60.60 -26.33 -25.39
C ASN A 13 -59.51 -26.58 -24.34
N GLN A 14 -59.36 -27.81 -23.84
CA GLN A 14 -58.27 -28.19 -22.92
C GLN A 14 -56.89 -28.10 -23.57
N ALA A 15 -56.76 -28.50 -24.84
CA ALA A 15 -55.50 -28.40 -25.58
C ALA A 15 -55.09 -26.93 -25.81
N ILE A 16 -56.05 -26.05 -26.13
CA ILE A 16 -55.82 -24.61 -26.28
C ILE A 16 -55.40 -23.98 -24.94
N ILE A 17 -56.08 -24.33 -23.84
CA ILE A 17 -55.73 -23.85 -22.50
C ILE A 17 -54.33 -24.31 -22.09
N ALA A 18 -53.97 -25.57 -22.36
CA ALA A 18 -52.63 -26.10 -22.09
C ALA A 18 -51.55 -25.41 -22.92
N LEU A 19 -51.84 -25.13 -24.21
CA LEU A 19 -50.92 -24.42 -25.10
C LEU A 19 -50.70 -22.96 -24.66
N LEU A 20 -51.77 -22.26 -24.27
CA LEU A 20 -51.70 -20.90 -23.72
C LEU A 20 -50.94 -20.87 -22.40
N GLY A 21 -51.18 -21.84 -21.51
CA GLY A 21 -50.44 -21.99 -20.26
C GLY A 21 -48.94 -22.26 -20.48
N ALA A 22 -48.59 -23.13 -21.43
CA ALA A 22 -47.21 -23.43 -21.80
C ALA A 22 -46.51 -22.23 -22.49
N ALA A 23 -47.22 -21.46 -23.31
CA ALA A 23 -46.71 -20.25 -23.93
C ALA A 23 -46.41 -19.16 -22.89
N ILE A 24 -47.31 -18.95 -21.92
CA ILE A 24 -47.09 -18.00 -20.82
C ILE A 24 -45.94 -18.47 -19.92
N GLY A 25 -45.93 -19.76 -19.55
CA GLY A 25 -44.86 -20.33 -18.71
C GLY A 25 -43.48 -20.25 -19.36
N SER A 26 -43.36 -20.53 -20.66
CA SER A 26 -42.09 -20.41 -21.39
C SER A 26 -41.66 -18.96 -21.56
N ALA A 27 -42.58 -18.03 -21.86
CA ALA A 27 -42.27 -16.60 -21.92
C ALA A 27 -41.80 -16.05 -20.57
N SER A 28 -42.45 -16.43 -19.47
CA SER A 28 -42.03 -16.04 -18.11
C SER A 28 -40.70 -16.65 -17.70
N ALA A 29 -40.41 -17.90 -18.09
CA ALA A 29 -39.12 -18.55 -17.81
C ALA A 29 -37.97 -17.87 -18.57
N ILE A 30 -38.18 -17.48 -19.84
CA ILE A 30 -37.19 -16.75 -20.64
C ILE A 30 -36.95 -15.35 -20.05
N ALA A 31 -38.02 -14.62 -19.73
CA ALA A 31 -37.91 -13.29 -19.11
C ALA A 31 -37.19 -13.36 -17.75
N GLY A 32 -37.53 -14.36 -16.92
CA GLY A 32 -36.86 -14.62 -15.65
C GLY A 32 -35.36 -14.92 -15.83
N SER A 33 -35.01 -15.81 -16.76
CA SER A 33 -33.62 -16.17 -17.06
C SER A 33 -32.78 -14.96 -17.50
N VAL A 34 -33.33 -14.10 -18.37
CA VAL A 34 -32.64 -12.87 -18.81
C VAL A 34 -32.41 -11.90 -17.65
N ILE A 35 -33.43 -11.68 -16.80
CA ILE A 35 -33.30 -10.79 -15.62
C ILE A 35 -32.26 -11.35 -14.64
N THR A 36 -32.31 -12.65 -14.34
CA THR A 36 -31.33 -13.31 -13.46
C THR A 36 -29.91 -13.19 -14.01
N ASN A 37 -29.70 -13.39 -15.32
CA ASN A 37 -28.39 -13.23 -15.95
C ASN A 37 -27.89 -11.78 -15.87
N ILE A 38 -28.75 -10.79 -16.08
CA ILE A 38 -28.38 -9.36 -15.95
C ILE A 38 -27.98 -9.02 -14.51
N VAL A 39 -28.75 -9.49 -13.52
CA VAL A 39 -28.44 -9.26 -12.09
C VAL A 39 -27.14 -9.96 -11.71
N ALA A 40 -26.91 -11.19 -12.17
CA ALA A 40 -25.68 -11.93 -11.93
C ALA A 40 -24.46 -11.21 -12.52
N ILE A 41 -24.55 -10.72 -13.75
CA ILE A 41 -23.48 -9.94 -14.40
C ILE A 41 -23.21 -8.65 -13.63
N ARG A 42 -24.25 -7.94 -13.18
CA ARG A 42 -24.07 -6.72 -12.38
C ARG A 42 -23.39 -6.99 -11.04
N ASN A 43 -23.81 -8.05 -10.34
CA ASN A 43 -23.20 -8.45 -9.08
C ASN A 43 -21.73 -8.88 -9.26
N GLU A 44 -21.44 -9.65 -10.31
CA GLU A 44 -20.08 -10.06 -10.62
C GLU A 44 -19.19 -8.86 -10.98
N ASN A 45 -19.71 -7.91 -11.77
CA ASN A 45 -18.99 -6.67 -12.06
C ASN A 45 -18.75 -5.83 -10.79
N SER A 46 -19.70 -5.76 -9.85
CA SER A 46 -19.50 -5.09 -8.56
C SER A 46 -18.41 -5.77 -7.75
N ARG A 47 -18.48 -7.09 -7.62
CA ARG A 47 -17.48 -7.89 -6.89
C ARG A 47 -16.09 -7.77 -7.51
N GLN A 48 -15.98 -7.74 -8.83
CA GLN A 48 -14.70 -7.53 -9.50
C GLN A 48 -14.13 -6.13 -9.24
N LYS A 49 -14.97 -5.09 -9.22
CA LYS A 49 -14.54 -3.74 -8.85
C LYS A 49 -14.04 -3.70 -7.41
N GLU A 50 -14.81 -4.24 -6.47
CA GLU A 50 -14.42 -4.34 -5.05
C GLU A 50 -13.15 -5.16 -4.85
N SER A 51 -12.98 -6.25 -5.59
CA SER A 51 -11.78 -7.10 -5.51
C SER A 51 -10.54 -6.40 -6.07
N ARG A 52 -10.64 -5.75 -7.24
CA ARG A 52 -9.55 -4.92 -7.79
C ARG A 52 -9.19 -3.78 -6.84
N HIS A 53 -10.21 -3.19 -6.25
CA HIS A 53 -10.08 -2.13 -5.29
C HIS A 53 -9.30 -2.60 -4.05
N ALA A 54 -9.75 -3.67 -3.39
CA ALA A 54 -9.07 -4.26 -2.25
C ALA A 54 -7.62 -4.68 -2.57
N ALA A 55 -7.38 -5.21 -3.77
CA ALA A 55 -6.04 -5.56 -4.24
C ALA A 55 -5.14 -4.33 -4.38
N TYR A 56 -5.65 -3.22 -4.92
CA TYR A 56 -4.91 -1.96 -5.00
C TYR A 56 -4.57 -1.40 -3.61
N VAL A 57 -5.51 -1.40 -2.67
CA VAL A 57 -5.26 -0.95 -1.28
C VAL A 57 -4.19 -1.82 -0.61
N ALA A 58 -4.31 -3.14 -0.77
CA ALA A 58 -3.35 -4.07 -0.19
C ALA A 58 -1.94 -3.86 -0.77
N ALA A 59 -1.83 -3.63 -2.08
CA ALA A 59 -0.56 -3.29 -2.73
C ALA A 59 0.00 -1.97 -2.18
N LEU A 60 -0.81 -0.90 -2.12
CA LEU A 60 -0.35 0.40 -1.65
C LEU A 60 0.13 0.36 -0.19
N ARG A 61 -0.61 -0.32 0.70
CA ARG A 61 -0.19 -0.52 2.10
C ARG A 61 1.12 -1.30 2.21
N LYS A 62 1.27 -2.35 1.42
CA LYS A 62 2.48 -3.18 1.41
C LYS A 62 3.70 -2.36 0.95
N GLU A 63 3.58 -1.62 -0.14
CA GLU A 63 4.69 -0.84 -0.68
C GLU A 63 5.03 0.36 0.23
N ALA A 64 4.02 1.01 0.84
CA ALA A 64 4.25 2.04 1.85
C ALA A 64 4.95 1.48 3.10
N ALA A 65 4.52 0.31 3.60
CA ALA A 65 5.17 -0.37 4.72
C ALA A 65 6.62 -0.76 4.40
N THR A 66 6.87 -1.17 3.15
CA THR A 66 8.22 -1.47 2.66
C THR A 66 9.09 -0.22 2.66
N ALA A 67 8.60 0.90 2.11
CA ALA A 67 9.31 2.18 2.14
C ALA A 67 9.63 2.62 3.57
N PHE A 68 8.70 2.46 4.50
CA PHE A 68 8.93 2.76 5.91
C PHE A 68 9.95 1.86 6.58
N SER A 69 9.93 0.56 6.27
CA SER A 69 10.92 -0.38 6.80
C SER A 69 12.34 0.02 6.38
N GLU A 70 12.52 0.45 5.13
CA GLU A 70 13.83 0.86 4.63
C GLU A 70 14.26 2.23 5.19
N ILE A 71 13.34 3.20 5.30
CA ILE A 71 13.56 4.48 6.01
C ILE A 71 14.03 4.23 7.45
N TYR A 72 13.38 3.31 8.17
CA TYR A 72 13.73 3.03 9.56
C TYR A 72 15.06 2.28 9.69
N ALA A 73 15.40 1.43 8.72
CA ALA A 73 16.68 0.75 8.70
C ALA A 73 17.85 1.74 8.56
N GLU A 74 17.72 2.72 7.66
CA GLU A 74 18.69 3.80 7.50
C GLU A 74 18.73 4.72 8.73
N PHE A 75 17.57 5.12 9.26
CA PHE A 75 17.46 5.87 10.52
C PHE A 75 18.21 5.18 11.66
N SER A 76 18.00 3.88 11.84
CA SER A 76 18.65 3.12 12.92
C SER A 76 20.18 3.06 12.76
N ALA A 77 20.70 2.98 11.52
CA ALA A 77 22.13 3.02 11.27
C ALA A 77 22.75 4.38 11.65
N ILE A 78 22.10 5.48 11.29
CA ILE A 78 22.51 6.85 11.62
C ILE A 78 22.40 7.07 13.14
N GLU A 79 21.29 6.65 13.75
CA GLU A 79 21.06 6.73 15.19
C GLU A 79 22.15 6.03 15.96
N GLN A 80 22.48 4.79 15.59
CA GLN A 80 23.47 3.99 16.29
C GLN A 80 24.82 4.71 16.38
N ILE A 81 25.35 5.18 15.25
CA ILE A 81 26.68 5.81 15.24
C ILE A 81 26.69 7.17 15.98
N CYS A 82 25.62 7.95 15.86
CA CYS A 82 25.46 9.22 16.58
C CYS A 82 25.32 9.00 18.09
N TRP A 83 24.60 7.94 18.50
CA TRP A 83 24.45 7.56 19.90
C TRP A 83 25.78 7.14 20.51
N PHE A 84 26.59 6.35 19.79
CA PHE A 84 27.93 5.98 20.25
C PHE A 84 28.83 7.21 20.36
N ALA A 85 28.82 8.12 19.38
CA ALA A 85 29.58 9.36 19.46
C ALA A 85 29.21 10.22 20.68
N LYS A 86 27.91 10.30 20.99
CA LYS A 86 27.41 11.08 22.14
C LYS A 86 27.71 10.44 23.50
N ASN A 87 27.57 9.13 23.62
CA ASN A 87 27.57 8.45 24.93
C ASN A 87 28.87 7.68 25.21
N ILE A 88 29.49 7.09 24.19
CA ILE A 88 30.68 6.25 24.32
C ILE A 88 31.66 6.53 23.16
N PRO A 89 32.22 7.75 23.07
CA PRO A 89 32.96 8.22 21.89
C PRO A 89 34.22 7.40 21.58
N VAL A 90 34.78 6.68 22.56
CA VAL A 90 35.92 5.78 22.38
C VAL A 90 35.58 4.58 21.48
N GLU A 91 34.31 4.16 21.43
CA GLU A 91 33.87 3.01 20.62
C GLU A 91 33.65 3.36 19.14
N VAL A 92 33.60 4.65 18.79
CA VAL A 92 33.51 5.09 17.39
C VAL A 92 34.87 4.86 16.72
N ASN A 93 35.03 3.66 16.17
CA ASN A 93 36.25 3.17 15.56
C ASN A 93 36.02 2.77 14.09
N SER A 94 37.08 2.39 13.38
CA SER A 94 37.03 2.07 11.95
C SER A 94 36.11 0.88 11.61
N ASP A 95 35.91 -0.07 12.53
CA ASP A 95 34.95 -1.16 12.34
C ASP A 95 33.51 -0.65 12.39
N MET A 96 33.18 0.21 13.35
CA MET A 96 31.86 0.84 13.45
C MET A 96 31.56 1.70 12.22
N VAL A 97 32.52 2.50 11.75
CA VAL A 97 32.40 3.29 10.51
C VAL A 97 32.14 2.41 9.30
N ARG A 98 32.86 1.28 9.18
CA ARG A 98 32.64 0.32 8.09
C ARG A 98 31.24 -0.30 8.15
N ARG A 99 30.76 -0.67 9.34
CA ARG A 99 29.41 -1.23 9.53
C ARG A 99 28.33 -0.23 9.16
N TYR A 100 28.53 1.04 9.54
CA TYR A 100 27.65 2.14 9.14
C TYR A 100 27.55 2.22 7.61
N TYR A 101 28.67 2.39 6.91
CA TYR A 101 28.64 2.49 5.44
C TYR A 101 28.04 1.26 4.77
N ALA A 102 28.33 0.06 5.27
CA ALA A 102 27.73 -1.17 4.74
C ALA A 102 26.21 -1.23 4.96
N ALA A 103 25.71 -0.68 6.07
CA ALA A 103 24.27 -0.58 6.32
C ALA A 103 23.62 0.41 5.33
N ILE A 104 24.18 1.61 5.17
CA ILE A 104 23.67 2.64 4.25
C ILE A 104 23.70 2.15 2.81
N GLU A 105 24.81 1.56 2.35
CA GLU A 105 24.94 1.01 1.00
C GLU A 105 23.90 -0.10 0.72
N ALA A 106 23.51 -0.84 1.76
CA ALA A 106 22.48 -1.86 1.65
C ALA A 106 21.05 -1.30 1.69
N THR A 107 20.78 -0.22 2.43
CA THR A 107 19.42 0.30 2.64
C THR A 107 19.03 1.37 1.63
N ASP A 108 19.92 2.30 1.28
CA ASP A 108 19.59 3.45 0.43
C ASP A 108 19.01 3.05 -0.94
N PRO A 109 19.61 2.11 -1.71
CA PRO A 109 19.03 1.68 -2.98
C PRO A 109 17.64 1.04 -2.82
N ARG A 110 17.40 0.33 -1.71
CA ARG A 110 16.11 -0.30 -1.41
C ARG A 110 15.06 0.72 -1.00
N MET A 111 15.45 1.72 -0.21
CA MET A 111 14.59 2.86 0.13
C MET A 111 14.17 3.60 -1.14
N MET A 112 15.12 3.94 -2.02
CA MET A 112 14.83 4.61 -3.30
C MET A 112 13.91 3.79 -4.19
N ALA A 113 14.14 2.48 -4.31
CA ALA A 113 13.27 1.59 -5.07
C ALA A 113 11.84 1.53 -4.50
N ALA A 114 11.71 1.42 -3.17
CA ALA A 114 10.40 1.39 -2.51
C ALA A 114 9.64 2.72 -2.71
N LEU A 115 10.32 3.87 -2.57
CA LEU A 115 9.74 5.18 -2.82
C LEU A 115 9.30 5.35 -4.29
N ALA A 116 10.09 4.84 -5.24
CA ALA A 116 9.73 4.86 -6.66
C ALA A 116 8.48 4.00 -6.95
N THR A 117 8.37 2.82 -6.34
CA THR A 117 7.16 1.99 -6.45
C THR A 117 5.95 2.70 -5.86
N VAL A 118 6.09 3.35 -4.69
CA VAL A 118 5.01 4.16 -4.11
C VAL A 118 4.61 5.30 -5.05
N ALA A 119 5.57 6.01 -5.64
CA ALA A 119 5.29 7.07 -6.61
C ALA A 119 4.52 6.57 -7.84
N GLY A 120 4.84 5.37 -8.32
CA GLY A 120 4.13 4.72 -9.43
C GLY A 120 2.69 4.31 -9.09
N LEU A 121 2.37 4.08 -7.81
CA LEU A 121 1.04 3.70 -7.36
C LEU A 121 0.19 4.90 -6.89
N ASN A 122 0.79 5.85 -6.17
CA ASN A 122 0.12 6.98 -5.53
C ASN A 122 1.10 8.15 -5.32
N VAL A 123 1.06 9.13 -6.24
CA VAL A 123 1.91 10.33 -6.19
C VAL A 123 1.71 11.17 -4.92
N PRO A 124 0.47 11.45 -4.45
CA PRO A 124 0.27 12.15 -3.18
C PRO A 124 0.97 11.47 -2.00
N LEU A 125 0.90 10.14 -1.93
CA LEU A 125 1.56 9.38 -0.87
C LEU A 125 3.08 9.52 -0.92
N HIS A 126 3.66 9.44 -2.12
CA HIS A 126 5.08 9.69 -2.32
C HIS A 126 5.49 11.11 -1.90
N ASP A 127 4.67 12.11 -2.23
CA ASP A 127 4.94 13.50 -1.86
C ASP A 127 4.90 13.72 -0.33
N GLU A 128 4.10 12.94 0.40
CA GLU A 128 4.10 12.92 1.87
C GLU A 128 5.35 12.23 2.47
N LEU A 129 5.89 11.21 1.80
CA LEU A 129 7.10 10.48 2.25
C LEU A 129 8.40 11.22 1.94
N ARG A 130 8.44 11.95 0.83
CA ARG A 130 9.65 12.62 0.31
C ARG A 130 10.32 13.58 1.31
N PRO A 131 9.61 14.36 2.15
CA PRO A 131 10.25 15.20 3.16
C PRO A 131 11.04 14.39 4.19
N ILE A 132 10.55 13.20 4.57
CA ILE A 132 11.21 12.33 5.55
C ILE A 132 12.48 11.76 4.96
N SER A 133 12.42 11.19 3.76
CA SER A 133 13.60 10.63 3.11
C SER A 133 14.67 11.70 2.83
N ARG A 134 14.27 12.92 2.45
CA ARG A 134 15.20 14.05 2.30
C ARG A 134 15.82 14.51 3.61
N ALA A 135 15.07 14.49 4.70
CA ALA A 135 15.62 14.83 6.02
C ALA A 135 16.65 13.78 6.45
N LEU A 136 16.37 12.51 6.18
CA LEU A 136 17.27 11.40 6.46
C LEU A 136 18.56 11.47 5.64
N GLN A 137 18.44 11.71 4.33
CA GLN A 137 19.58 11.86 3.43
C GLN A 137 20.50 13.02 3.85
N ARG A 138 19.93 14.15 4.32
CA ARG A 138 20.75 15.25 4.86
C ARG A 138 21.51 14.85 6.12
N LEU A 139 20.90 14.06 7.00
CA LEU A 139 21.59 13.54 8.19
C LEU A 139 22.67 12.54 7.81
N ASP A 140 22.43 11.67 6.82
CA ASP A 140 23.46 10.78 6.28
C ASP A 140 24.64 11.58 5.70
N ASP A 141 24.36 12.66 4.96
CA ASP A 141 25.40 13.57 4.45
C ASP A 141 26.23 14.18 5.61
N GLU A 142 25.57 14.74 6.63
CA GLU A 142 26.22 15.33 7.81
C GLU A 142 27.07 14.29 8.58
N VAL A 143 26.54 13.08 8.77
CA VAL A 143 27.27 11.98 9.38
C VAL A 143 28.46 11.57 8.51
N GLY A 144 28.26 11.41 7.20
CA GLY A 144 29.30 11.09 6.24
C GLY A 144 30.45 12.10 6.24
N GLU A 145 30.15 13.39 6.34
CA GLU A 145 31.15 14.45 6.51
C GLU A 145 31.91 14.32 7.84
N ALA A 146 31.20 14.11 8.94
CA ALA A 146 31.81 13.91 10.25
C ALA A 146 32.73 12.68 10.29
N LEU A 147 32.30 11.56 9.69
CA LEU A 147 33.10 10.33 9.61
C LEU A 147 34.37 10.50 8.77
N ARG A 148 34.34 11.32 7.71
CA ARG A 148 35.54 11.64 6.93
C ARG A 148 36.57 12.47 7.71
N MET A 149 36.12 13.23 8.71
CA MET A 149 37.01 14.01 9.58
C MET A 149 37.70 13.17 10.67
N LEU A 150 37.20 11.97 10.99
CA LEU A 150 37.76 11.12 12.06
C LEU A 150 39.28 10.89 12.00
N PRO A 151 39.92 10.69 10.82
CA PRO A 151 41.37 10.49 10.73
C PRO A 151 42.18 11.76 10.99
N THR A 152 41.61 12.95 10.76
CA THR A 152 42.31 14.24 10.83
C THR A 152 42.04 14.99 12.12
N ASP A 153 40.79 14.97 12.59
CA ASP A 153 40.35 15.67 13.80
C ASP A 153 39.23 14.86 14.47
N ARG A 154 39.63 13.95 15.36
CA ARG A 154 38.71 13.03 16.04
C ARG A 154 37.72 13.78 16.94
N ASP A 155 38.18 14.78 17.68
CA ASP A 155 37.34 15.47 18.66
C ASP A 155 36.24 16.27 17.95
N LEU A 156 36.58 16.95 16.86
CA LEU A 156 35.61 17.64 16.01
C LEU A 156 34.60 16.65 15.40
N ALA A 157 35.08 15.55 14.82
CA ALA A 157 34.23 14.53 14.22
C ALA A 157 33.22 13.93 15.21
N ILE A 158 33.68 13.57 16.42
CA ILE A 158 32.83 13.05 17.49
C ILE A 158 31.80 14.08 17.94
N SER A 159 32.21 15.34 18.09
CA SER A 159 31.30 16.44 18.45
C SER A 159 30.20 16.65 17.39
N SER A 160 30.58 16.62 16.11
CA SER A 160 29.63 16.72 14.99
C SER A 160 28.63 15.56 14.98
N LEU A 161 29.09 14.31 15.10
CA LEU A 161 28.20 13.13 15.20
C LEU A 161 27.26 13.20 16.40
N ALA A 162 27.77 13.64 17.56
CA ALA A 162 26.96 13.80 18.76
C ALA A 162 25.88 14.88 18.60
N ALA A 163 26.16 15.94 17.84
CA ALA A 163 25.18 16.98 17.52
C ALA A 163 24.04 16.45 16.62
N CYS A 164 24.36 15.59 15.64
CA CYS A 164 23.34 14.95 14.78
C CYS A 164 22.33 14.10 15.58
N HIS A 165 22.70 13.58 16.76
CA HIS A 165 21.78 12.86 17.64
C HIS A 165 20.58 13.70 18.08
N ALA A 166 20.72 15.03 18.23
CA ALA A 166 19.59 15.88 18.60
C ALA A 166 18.51 15.90 17.50
N ASN A 167 18.95 16.02 16.24
CA ASN A 167 18.07 16.03 15.07
C ASN A 167 17.36 14.66 14.87
N LEU A 168 18.05 13.57 15.22
CA LEU A 168 17.47 12.22 15.16
C LEU A 168 16.31 12.02 16.13
N VAL A 169 16.39 12.58 17.35
CA VAL A 169 15.31 12.49 18.33
C VAL A 169 14.04 13.17 17.81
N GLU A 170 14.18 14.31 17.13
CA GLU A 170 13.03 14.98 16.50
C GLU A 170 12.41 14.13 15.39
N LEU A 171 13.23 13.47 14.57
CA LEU A 171 12.75 12.56 13.53
C LEU A 171 12.07 11.32 14.08
N ASP A 172 12.59 10.71 15.16
CA ASP A 172 11.98 9.53 15.80
C ASP A 172 10.55 9.82 16.25
N GLU A 173 10.27 11.01 16.77
CA GLU A 173 8.92 11.40 17.14
C GLU A 173 8.00 11.70 15.96
N LEU A 174 8.56 12.11 14.82
CA LEU A 174 7.82 12.51 13.62
C LEU A 174 7.48 11.32 12.73
N ILE A 175 8.40 10.36 12.57
CA ILE A 175 8.27 9.24 11.65
C ILE A 175 6.98 8.41 11.93
N PRO A 176 6.70 7.93 13.15
CA PRO A 176 5.49 7.16 13.44
C PRO A 176 4.20 7.94 13.18
N LYS A 177 4.18 9.23 13.51
CA LYS A 177 3.02 10.11 13.27
C LYS A 177 2.75 10.23 11.77
N LYS A 178 3.80 10.44 10.98
CA LYS A 178 3.69 10.51 9.52
C LYS A 178 3.32 9.17 8.90
N ILE A 179 3.83 8.05 9.40
CA ILE A 179 3.41 6.70 8.99
C ILE A 179 1.90 6.53 9.15
N ALA A 180 1.38 6.89 10.32
CA ALA A 180 -0.06 6.77 10.59
C ALA A 180 -0.90 7.71 9.72
N GLU A 181 -0.39 8.90 9.36
CA GLU A 181 -1.06 9.82 8.44
C GLU A 181 -1.09 9.26 7.00
N VAL A 182 0.07 8.84 6.49
CA VAL A 182 0.24 8.22 5.16
C VAL A 182 -0.69 7.02 5.00
N MET A 183 -0.74 6.13 5.99
CA MET A 183 -1.63 4.96 5.95
C MET A 183 -3.11 5.35 5.92
N ARG A 184 -3.52 6.41 6.61
CA ARG A 184 -4.88 6.97 6.53
C ARG A 184 -5.14 7.65 5.19
N THR A 185 -4.17 8.34 4.62
CA THR A 185 -4.28 8.95 3.27
C THR A 185 -4.46 7.87 2.21
N ALA A 186 -3.73 6.75 2.32
CA ALA A 186 -3.89 5.60 1.43
C ALA A 186 -5.31 5.01 1.50
N GLU A 187 -5.97 5.07 2.66
CA GLU A 187 -7.36 4.63 2.84
C GLU A 187 -8.38 5.65 2.29
N ARG A 188 -8.10 6.96 2.38
CA ARG A 188 -9.04 8.04 1.98
C ARG A 188 -8.97 8.45 0.52
N SER A 189 -7.80 8.34 -0.12
CA SER A 189 -7.61 8.67 -1.55
C SER A 189 -8.49 7.82 -2.49
N ILE A 190 -9.19 6.87 -1.90
CA ILE A 190 -10.14 5.93 -2.47
C ILE A 190 -11.59 6.43 -2.39
N GLU A 191 -11.97 7.12 -1.30
CA GLU A 191 -13.36 7.55 -1.07
C GLU A 191 -13.75 8.75 -1.96
N GLY A 192 -12.76 9.43 -2.54
CA GLY A 192 -12.92 10.61 -3.39
C GLY A 192 -12.79 10.36 -4.90
N GLN A 193 -12.66 9.10 -5.35
CA GLN A 193 -12.68 8.71 -6.77
C GLN A 193 -13.96 7.96 -7.12
#